data_AF-A0A2K6AX49-F1
#
_entry.id   AF-A0A2K6AX49-F1
#
_cell.length_a   1.000
_cell.length_b   1.000
_cell.length_c   1.000
_cell.angle_alpha   90.00
_cell.angle_beta   90.00
_cell.angle_gamma   90.00
#
_symmetry.space_group_name_H-M   'P 1'
#
loop_
_entity.id
_entity.type
_entity.pdbx_description
1 polymer ?
#
loop_
_entity_poly.entity_id
_entity_poly.type
_entity_poly.pdbx_seq_one_letter_code
_entity_poly.pdbx_strand_id
1 'polypeptide(L)'
;MGGRPSSPLDKQQQQHLRGQVDTLMRNFLPCYRGQLAASILRQISRELGPQEPAGSQLLRSKKLPQVREHRGPLTQLRGHPPRWQPIFCVLRGDGRLEWFSHKEVNCPCQGQLYAFQGYFLLVNEHLEDATSCLFSGDHTQEEPDSLLEVPVSFPLFLQHPFRRHLCFSAATREAQHAWRLALQGGIRLRGTVLQRSQAPAARAFLDAVRLYRQHQGHFGDDDVTLGSDAEVLTAVLMREQLPALRAQTLPGLRGSGGGIRALGFPSHDCRLNSLLVSPTPIPAPCLGSVPHSCPLLDAVHAAVLAGASAGLRAFQPEKDELLASLEKTIRPDVDQLLRQRARVAGRLRTDIRGPLESCLRREVDPQLPRVVQTLLRTVEASLEAVRTLLAQGMDRLSRRLRQSPSGTRLRREVYSFGEMPWDLALMQTCYREAERSHGRLGQLAAPFGFLGMQSLVFGAQDLAQQLIADAVATFLQLADQCLTMALNCDQAAQRLERVRGRVLKVLSGKMHGSPLMPGIPQVCPRVHLISELKKTLGANDVSCTLDGCLEVPWEQEGA
;
A
#
# COMPACT_ATOMS: atom_id res chain seq x y z
N MET A 1 8.37 -33.30 29.24
CA MET A 1 9.50 -33.34 28.29
C MET A 1 8.99 -32.94 26.91
N GLY A 2 8.85 -31.63 26.67
CA GLY A 2 8.29 -31.11 25.41
C GLY A 2 9.37 -31.04 24.34
N GLY A 3 9.36 -31.96 23.38
CA GLY A 3 10.20 -31.88 22.19
C GLY A 3 9.85 -30.61 21.42
N ARG A 4 10.85 -29.75 21.16
CA ARG A 4 10.72 -28.68 20.17
C ARG A 4 10.27 -29.33 18.86
N PRO A 5 9.25 -28.80 18.15
CA PRO A 5 8.97 -29.28 16.81
C PRO A 5 10.24 -29.09 15.97
N SER A 6 10.68 -30.16 15.33
CA SER A 6 11.75 -30.14 14.33
C SER A 6 11.45 -29.02 13.33
N SER A 7 12.48 -28.21 13.00
CA SER A 7 12.37 -27.24 11.92
C SER A 7 11.87 -27.96 10.67
N PRO A 8 10.81 -27.48 9.99
CA PRO A 8 10.30 -28.09 8.76
C PRO A 8 11.29 -27.97 7.58
N LEU A 9 12.41 -27.25 7.78
CA LEU A 9 13.52 -27.13 6.83
C LEU A 9 14.73 -27.93 7.32
N ASP A 10 15.28 -28.76 6.43
CA ASP A 10 16.53 -29.47 6.65
C ASP A 10 17.75 -28.54 6.56
N LYS A 11 18.87 -28.94 7.17
CA LYS A 11 20.12 -28.14 7.19
C LYS A 11 20.62 -27.79 5.78
N GLN A 12 20.52 -28.73 4.85
CA GLN A 12 20.92 -28.51 3.46
C GLN A 12 20.01 -27.48 2.77
N GLN A 13 18.69 -27.56 3.00
CA GLN A 13 17.73 -26.58 2.48
C GLN A 13 17.99 -25.19 3.07
N GLN A 14 18.25 -25.09 4.37
CA GLN A 14 18.61 -23.83 5.02
C GLN A 14 19.90 -23.22 4.44
N GLN A 15 20.92 -24.03 4.17
CA GLN A 15 22.16 -23.58 3.52
C GLN A 15 21.91 -23.12 2.08
N HIS A 16 21.09 -23.85 1.32
CA HIS A 16 20.72 -23.46 -0.04
C HIS A 16 19.98 -22.12 -0.08
N LEU A 17 18.95 -21.95 0.77
CA LEU A 17 18.21 -20.70 0.89
C LEU A 17 19.12 -19.53 1.28
N ARG A 18 20.05 -19.76 2.19
CA ARG A 18 21.06 -18.76 2.56
C ARG A 18 21.92 -18.36 1.35
N GLY A 19 22.42 -19.33 0.59
CA GLY A 19 23.19 -19.06 -0.64
C GLY A 19 22.40 -18.28 -1.69
N GLN A 20 21.09 -18.53 -1.82
CA GLN A 20 20.22 -17.77 -2.72
C GLN A 20 20.01 -16.33 -2.24
N VAL A 21 19.77 -16.13 -0.94
CA VAL A 21 19.69 -14.77 -0.36
C VAL A 21 21.00 -14.01 -0.55
N ASP A 22 22.14 -14.65 -0.28
CA ASP A 22 23.46 -14.02 -0.47
C ASP A 22 23.71 -13.64 -1.93
N THR A 23 23.24 -14.47 -2.87
CA THR A 23 23.30 -14.19 -4.31
C THR A 23 22.39 -13.02 -4.70
N LEU A 24 21.17 -12.98 -4.17
CA LEU A 24 20.27 -11.83 -4.37
C LEU A 24 20.92 -10.56 -3.87
N MET A 25 21.45 -10.55 -2.64
CA MET A 25 22.08 -9.35 -2.05
C MET A 25 23.30 -8.90 -2.87
N ARG A 26 24.13 -9.85 -3.34
CA ARG A 26 25.30 -9.56 -4.17
C ARG A 26 24.93 -8.88 -5.49
N ASN A 27 23.81 -9.28 -6.09
CA ASN A 27 23.34 -8.73 -7.35
C ASN A 27 22.51 -7.43 -7.17
N PHE A 28 21.78 -7.31 -6.06
CA PHE A 28 20.91 -6.18 -5.76
C PHE A 28 21.66 -4.95 -5.24
N LEU A 29 22.60 -5.13 -4.31
CA LEU A 29 23.28 -4.00 -3.65
C LEU A 29 24.05 -3.08 -4.60
N PRO A 30 24.73 -3.55 -5.67
CA PRO A 30 25.34 -2.67 -6.67
C PRO A 30 24.33 -1.74 -7.35
N CYS A 31 23.16 -2.26 -7.74
CA CYS A 31 22.07 -1.45 -8.29
C CYS A 31 21.59 -0.41 -7.27
N TYR A 32 21.44 -0.82 -6.00
CA TYR A 32 21.00 0.08 -4.94
C TYR A 32 21.99 1.23 -4.68
N ARG A 33 23.30 0.95 -4.65
CA ARG A 33 24.35 1.99 -4.55
C ARG A 33 24.24 3.02 -5.66
N GLY A 34 24.08 2.56 -6.91
CA GLY A 34 23.89 3.46 -8.06
C GLY A 34 22.63 4.32 -7.95
N GLN A 35 21.52 3.75 -7.46
CA GLN A 35 20.27 4.48 -7.28
C GLN A 35 20.31 5.46 -6.11
N LEU A 36 21.12 5.22 -5.08
CA LEU A 36 21.34 6.20 -4.00
C LEU A 36 21.94 7.49 -4.57
N ALA A 37 22.97 7.39 -5.41
CA ALA A 37 23.57 8.54 -6.09
C ALA A 37 22.55 9.29 -6.97
N ALA A 38 21.78 8.55 -7.78
CA ALA A 38 20.74 9.14 -8.63
C ALA A 38 19.62 9.81 -7.81
N SER A 39 19.25 9.24 -6.66
CA SER A 39 18.23 9.83 -5.79
C SER A 39 18.73 11.08 -5.06
N ILE A 40 19.98 11.11 -4.62
CA ILE A 40 20.59 12.29 -3.98
C ILE A 40 20.74 13.43 -4.99
N LEU A 41 21.24 13.14 -6.20
CA LEU A 41 21.28 14.14 -7.28
C LEU A 41 19.90 14.73 -7.57
N ARG A 42 18.85 13.90 -7.61
CA ARG A 42 17.46 14.35 -7.78
C ARG A 42 16.99 15.22 -6.61
N GLN A 43 17.35 14.87 -5.38
CA GLN A 43 16.99 15.66 -4.20
C GLN A 43 17.67 17.03 -4.24
N ILE A 44 19.00 17.08 -4.40
CA ILE A 44 19.77 18.33 -4.47
C ILE A 44 19.29 19.20 -5.63
N SER A 45 19.04 18.61 -6.81
CA SER A 45 18.49 19.34 -7.96
C SER A 45 17.13 19.99 -7.67
N ARG A 46 16.28 19.37 -6.85
CA ARG A 46 14.99 19.95 -6.44
C ARG A 46 15.15 21.04 -5.39
N GLU A 47 16.17 20.94 -4.53
CA GLU A 47 16.51 21.96 -3.54
C GLU A 47 17.09 23.22 -4.19
N LEU A 48 17.87 23.06 -5.28
CA LEU A 48 18.60 24.15 -5.95
C LEU A 48 17.91 24.71 -7.21
N GLY A 49 17.02 23.93 -7.84
CA GLY A 49 16.25 24.41 -9.00
C GLY A 49 15.36 25.59 -8.64
N PRO A 50 14.92 26.41 -9.64
CA PRO A 50 13.94 27.45 -9.38
C PRO A 50 12.75 26.80 -8.68
N GLN A 51 12.45 27.24 -7.45
CA GLN A 51 11.24 26.79 -6.77
C GLN A 51 10.05 27.27 -7.61
N GLU A 52 9.56 26.41 -8.51
CA GLU A 52 8.13 26.39 -8.76
C GLU A 52 7.46 26.31 -7.40
N PRO A 53 6.38 27.07 -7.15
CA PRO A 53 5.78 27.19 -5.83
C PRO A 53 5.17 25.84 -5.45
N ALA A 54 5.99 24.87 -5.02
CA ALA A 54 5.70 23.44 -4.88
C ALA A 54 5.27 23.06 -3.44
N GLY A 55 4.90 24.05 -2.64
CA GLY A 55 4.35 23.89 -1.30
C GLY A 55 2.81 23.88 -1.33
N SER A 56 2.20 22.95 -0.60
CA SER A 56 0.77 23.04 -0.30
C SER A 56 0.51 24.29 0.55
N GLN A 57 -0.56 25.05 0.25
CA GLN A 57 -1.02 26.12 1.16
C GLN A 57 -1.58 25.55 2.48
N LEU A 58 -1.81 24.24 2.54
CA LEU A 58 -2.15 23.54 3.75
C LEU A 58 -0.88 23.26 4.56
N LEU A 59 -0.99 23.50 5.86
CA LEU A 59 0.02 23.15 6.84
C LEU A 59 0.15 21.64 6.91
N ARG A 60 1.37 21.14 6.74
CA ARG A 60 1.64 19.71 6.85
C ARG A 60 1.42 19.26 8.29
N SER A 61 0.56 18.28 8.48
CA SER A 61 0.31 17.66 9.78
C SER A 61 1.61 17.09 10.34
N LYS A 62 1.93 17.43 11.59
CA LYS A 62 3.08 16.89 12.33
C LYS A 62 2.82 15.48 12.87
N LYS A 63 1.57 15.01 12.86
CA LYS A 63 1.21 13.66 13.32
C LYS A 63 1.70 12.63 12.31
N LEU A 64 2.41 11.62 12.80
CA LEU A 64 2.83 10.50 11.97
C LEU A 64 1.60 9.74 11.44
N PRO A 65 1.69 9.13 10.25
CA PRO A 65 0.66 8.23 9.78
C PRO A 65 0.53 7.05 10.75
N GLN A 66 -0.67 6.88 11.29
CA GLN A 66 -1.01 5.84 12.25
C GLN A 66 -2.39 5.30 11.91
N VAL A 67 -2.74 4.15 12.48
CA VAL A 67 -4.11 3.65 12.50
C VAL A 67 -4.67 3.89 13.89
N ARG A 68 -5.97 4.18 14.01
CA ARG A 68 -6.62 4.24 15.33
C ARG A 68 -6.61 2.84 15.94
N GLU A 69 -6.10 2.72 17.16
CA GLU A 69 -6.05 1.43 17.84
C GLU A 69 -7.44 0.80 17.94
N HIS A 70 -7.54 -0.47 17.55
CA HIS A 70 -8.77 -1.23 17.56
C HIS A 70 -8.58 -2.52 18.35
N ARG A 71 -9.50 -2.81 19.27
CA ARG A 71 -9.41 -3.98 20.17
C ARG A 71 -10.77 -4.61 20.36
N GLY A 72 -10.81 -5.93 20.44
CA GLY A 72 -12.05 -6.67 20.58
C GLY A 72 -11.89 -8.18 20.56
N PRO A 73 -12.91 -8.92 21.00
CA PRO A 73 -12.93 -10.36 20.91
C PRO A 73 -13.12 -10.81 19.45
N LEU A 74 -12.39 -11.85 19.06
CA LEU A 74 -12.56 -12.61 17.83
C LEU A 74 -12.46 -14.10 18.15
N THR A 75 -12.90 -14.96 17.26
CA THR A 75 -12.53 -16.39 17.29
C THR A 75 -11.59 -16.65 16.12
N GLN A 76 -10.57 -17.49 16.32
CA GLN A 76 -9.63 -17.86 15.26
C GLN A 76 -9.59 -19.36 15.10
N LEU A 77 -9.50 -19.81 13.85
CA LEU A 77 -9.30 -21.21 13.51
C LEU A 77 -7.83 -21.61 13.72
N ARG A 78 -7.57 -22.50 14.68
CA ARG A 78 -6.21 -22.98 15.04
C ARG A 78 -6.17 -24.47 15.37
N GLY A 79 -4.97 -25.06 15.34
CA GLY A 79 -4.73 -26.45 15.74
C GLY A 79 -4.77 -27.46 14.59
N HIS A 80 -4.43 -28.71 14.93
CA HIS A 80 -4.56 -29.90 14.09
C HIS A 80 -5.20 -30.98 14.96
N PRO A 81 -6.52 -31.29 14.81
CA PRO A 81 -7.46 -30.72 13.84
C PRO A 81 -7.79 -29.24 14.09
N PRO A 82 -8.22 -28.48 13.06
CA PRO A 82 -8.55 -27.07 13.19
C PRO A 82 -9.81 -26.88 14.05
N ARG A 83 -9.68 -26.13 15.14
CA ARG A 83 -10.76 -25.78 16.07
C ARG A 83 -10.85 -24.27 16.23
N TRP A 84 -12.07 -23.75 16.33
CA TRP A 84 -12.29 -22.35 16.63
C TRP A 84 -11.98 -22.08 18.10
N GLN A 85 -11.08 -21.13 18.35
CA GLN A 85 -10.67 -20.73 19.70
C GLN A 85 -10.93 -19.24 19.91
N PRO A 86 -11.56 -18.84 21.03
CA PRO A 86 -11.75 -17.43 21.35
C PRO A 86 -10.40 -16.76 21.64
N ILE A 87 -10.23 -15.56 21.11
CA ILE A 87 -9.04 -14.74 21.29
C ILE A 87 -9.43 -13.27 21.48
N PHE A 88 -8.57 -12.51 22.14
CA PHE A 88 -8.68 -11.07 22.23
C PHE A 88 -7.65 -10.42 21.31
N CYS A 89 -8.10 -9.74 20.27
CA CYS A 89 -7.23 -9.12 19.27
C CYS A 89 -7.04 -7.62 19.55
N VAL A 90 -5.85 -7.11 19.28
CA VAL A 90 -5.45 -5.70 19.43
C VAL A 90 -4.64 -5.27 18.20
N LEU A 91 -5.20 -4.39 17.39
CA LEU A 91 -4.49 -3.66 16.34
C LEU A 91 -3.89 -2.39 16.92
N ARG A 92 -2.56 -2.31 16.92
CA ARG A 92 -1.77 -1.17 17.42
C ARG A 92 -1.71 -0.04 16.40
N GLY A 93 -1.37 1.15 16.87
CA GLY A 93 -1.29 2.35 16.03
C GLY A 93 -0.25 2.28 14.91
N ASP A 94 0.77 1.44 15.07
CA ASP A 94 1.81 1.17 14.07
C ASP A 94 1.43 0.11 13.03
N GLY A 95 0.20 -0.40 13.09
CA GLY A 95 -0.36 -1.39 12.16
C GLY A 95 -0.01 -2.85 12.50
N ARG A 96 0.58 -3.12 13.67
CA ARG A 96 0.78 -4.51 14.16
C ARG A 96 -0.50 -5.03 14.78
N LEU A 97 -0.81 -6.31 14.52
CA LEU A 97 -1.93 -6.99 15.19
C LEU A 97 -1.37 -8.04 16.15
N GLU A 98 -1.82 -7.93 17.37
CA GLU A 98 -1.52 -8.81 18.50
C GLU A 98 -2.80 -9.52 18.89
N TRP A 99 -2.67 -10.75 19.41
CA TRP A 99 -3.81 -11.43 20.00
C TRP A 99 -3.40 -12.22 21.23
N PHE A 100 -4.35 -12.42 22.12
CA PHE A 100 -4.17 -13.06 23.42
C PHE A 100 -5.22 -14.14 23.61
N SER A 101 -4.87 -15.23 24.30
CA SER A 101 -5.81 -16.32 24.63
C SER A 101 -6.88 -15.87 25.63
N HIS A 102 -6.53 -15.00 26.57
CA HIS A 102 -7.45 -14.44 27.56
C HIS A 102 -7.38 -12.91 27.60
N LYS A 103 -8.46 -12.28 28.07
CA LYS A 103 -8.55 -10.82 28.30
C LYS A 103 -7.81 -10.45 29.59
N GLU A 104 -6.53 -10.78 29.69
CA GLU A 104 -5.69 -10.31 30.80
C GLU A 104 -4.95 -9.06 30.36
N VAL A 105 -5.45 -7.95 30.88
CA VAL A 105 -4.86 -6.63 30.74
C VAL A 105 -3.51 -6.70 31.46
N ASN A 106 -2.42 -6.47 30.73
CA ASN A 106 -1.07 -6.22 31.23
C ASN A 106 -0.10 -7.41 31.43
N CYS A 107 -0.24 -8.54 30.71
CA CYS A 107 0.85 -9.53 30.62
C CYS A 107 1.82 -9.23 29.46
N PRO A 108 3.12 -8.97 29.69
CA PRO A 108 4.06 -8.59 28.63
C PRO A 108 4.47 -9.74 27.66
N CYS A 109 4.04 -10.99 27.89
CA CYS A 109 4.78 -12.15 27.35
C CYS A 109 3.97 -13.32 26.75
N GLN A 110 2.69 -13.16 26.35
CA GLN A 110 1.94 -14.27 25.71
C GLN A 110 1.17 -13.92 24.43
N GLY A 111 1.25 -12.68 23.95
CA GLY A 111 0.70 -12.33 22.64
C GLY A 111 1.62 -12.80 21.51
N GLN A 112 1.14 -13.66 20.60
CA GLN A 112 1.87 -13.88 19.35
C GLN A 112 1.74 -12.60 18.53
N LEU A 113 2.86 -11.88 18.41
CA LEU A 113 2.94 -10.68 17.62
C LEU A 113 3.02 -11.08 16.15
N TYR A 114 1.98 -10.76 15.37
CA TYR A 114 1.92 -11.20 13.99
C TYR A 114 2.01 -10.01 13.03
N ALA A 115 3.01 -10.09 12.17
CA ALA A 115 3.22 -9.15 11.09
C ALA A 115 2.22 -9.45 9.96
N PHE A 116 1.07 -8.78 9.91
CA PHE A 116 0.07 -8.88 8.82
C PHE A 116 0.50 -8.19 7.50
N GLN A 117 1.77 -7.91 7.34
CA GLN A 117 2.35 -7.30 6.15
C GLN A 117 2.15 -8.18 4.91
N GLY A 118 1.74 -7.63 3.76
CA GLY A 118 1.49 -8.43 2.55
C GLY A 118 0.29 -9.39 2.62
N TYR A 119 -0.57 -9.29 3.66
CA TYR A 119 -1.85 -10.01 3.69
C TYR A 119 -2.94 -9.23 2.95
N PHE A 120 -3.82 -9.96 2.28
CA PHE A 120 -5.05 -9.48 1.67
C PHE A 120 -6.24 -9.88 2.53
N LEU A 121 -7.17 -8.95 2.76
CA LEU A 121 -8.39 -9.24 3.51
C LEU A 121 -9.53 -9.59 2.56
N LEU A 122 -10.13 -10.76 2.76
CA LEU A 122 -11.34 -11.23 2.09
C LEU A 122 -12.47 -11.33 3.11
N VAL A 123 -13.63 -10.76 2.78
CA VAL A 123 -14.78 -10.67 3.71
C VAL A 123 -16.10 -11.10 3.07
N ASN A 124 -16.09 -11.84 1.97
CA ASN A 124 -17.31 -12.15 1.23
C ASN A 124 -18.01 -13.44 1.69
N GLU A 125 -19.31 -13.48 1.40
CA GLU A 125 -20.28 -14.54 1.70
C GLU A 125 -19.98 -15.87 0.98
N HIS A 126 -19.11 -15.84 -0.04
CA HIS A 126 -18.57 -17.01 -0.76
C HIS A 126 -17.41 -17.71 -0.04
N LEU A 127 -17.25 -17.48 1.27
CA LEU A 127 -16.23 -18.16 2.05
C LEU A 127 -16.54 -19.65 2.23
N GLU A 128 -17.79 -20.08 2.03
CA GLU A 128 -18.20 -21.48 2.11
C GLU A 128 -17.31 -22.38 1.24
N ASP A 129 -17.01 -21.95 0.00
CA ASP A 129 -16.12 -22.66 -0.93
C ASP A 129 -14.66 -22.68 -0.44
N ALA A 130 -14.16 -21.58 0.12
CA ALA A 130 -12.78 -21.48 0.62
C ALA A 130 -12.58 -22.28 1.92
N THR A 131 -13.60 -22.33 2.79
CA THR A 131 -13.61 -23.19 3.96
C THR A 131 -13.74 -24.66 3.57
N SER A 132 -14.55 -25.02 2.57
CA SER A 132 -14.65 -26.42 2.10
C SER A 132 -13.29 -26.98 1.66
N CYS A 133 -12.46 -26.16 1.02
CA CYS A 133 -11.09 -26.50 0.64
C CYS A 133 -10.14 -26.68 1.84
N LEU A 134 -10.43 -26.05 2.99
CA LEU A 134 -9.67 -26.24 4.24
C LEU A 134 -10.07 -27.50 5.01
N PHE A 135 -11.22 -28.11 4.68
CA PHE A 135 -11.75 -29.30 5.36
C PHE A 135 -11.73 -30.56 4.50
N SER A 136 -11.39 -30.49 3.20
CA SER A 136 -11.32 -31.66 2.32
C SER A 136 -9.97 -32.39 2.46
N GLY A 137 -9.80 -33.11 3.57
CA GLY A 137 -8.88 -34.24 3.67
C GLY A 137 -9.66 -35.54 3.50
N ASP A 138 -9.07 -36.55 2.86
CA ASP A 138 -9.66 -37.88 2.66
C ASP A 138 -10.28 -38.41 3.96
N HIS A 139 -11.61 -38.36 4.06
CA HIS A 139 -12.34 -39.08 5.09
C HIS A 139 -12.52 -40.52 4.59
N THR A 140 -11.56 -41.39 4.91
CA THR A 140 -11.86 -42.81 5.02
C THR A 140 -12.83 -42.98 6.19
N GLN A 141 -14.03 -43.42 5.85
CA GLN A 141 -15.17 -43.76 6.70
C GLN A 141 -14.77 -44.35 8.07
N GLU A 142 -14.84 -43.54 9.13
CA GLU A 142 -15.01 -43.95 10.53
C GLU A 142 -15.89 -42.91 11.26
N GLU A 143 -16.58 -43.38 12.30
CA GLU A 143 -17.87 -42.90 12.87
C GLU A 143 -18.06 -41.40 13.19
N PRO A 144 -19.32 -40.91 13.22
CA PRO A 144 -19.66 -39.51 13.43
C PRO A 144 -19.62 -39.15 14.92
N ASP A 145 -18.44 -39.10 15.52
CA ASP A 145 -18.28 -38.56 16.87
C ASP A 145 -18.20 -37.03 16.82
N SER A 146 -19.39 -36.43 17.00
CA SER A 146 -19.67 -35.24 17.80
C SER A 146 -18.55 -34.20 17.92
N LEU A 147 -18.66 -33.07 17.21
CA LEU A 147 -18.30 -31.69 17.62
C LEU A 147 -18.30 -30.69 16.43
N LEU A 148 -19.18 -30.86 15.44
CA LEU A 148 -19.43 -29.86 14.39
C LEU A 148 -20.57 -28.92 14.79
N GLU A 149 -20.37 -28.09 15.81
CA GLU A 149 -21.31 -27.03 16.19
C GLU A 149 -20.57 -25.72 16.41
N VAL A 150 -20.62 -24.82 15.43
CA VAL A 150 -21.31 -23.52 15.47
C VAL A 150 -21.13 -22.90 14.07
N PRO A 151 -22.21 -22.47 13.37
CA PRO A 151 -22.07 -21.76 12.11
C PRO A 151 -21.28 -20.47 12.33
N VAL A 152 -20.16 -20.35 11.60
CA VAL A 152 -19.23 -19.23 11.66
C VAL A 152 -19.96 -17.96 11.22
N SER A 153 -20.46 -17.20 12.18
CA SER A 153 -21.19 -15.96 11.92
C SER A 153 -20.16 -14.86 11.61
N PHE A 154 -20.22 -14.26 10.42
CA PHE A 154 -19.40 -13.11 10.02
C PHE A 154 -17.86 -13.36 9.99
N PRO A 155 -17.36 -14.15 9.03
CA PRO A 155 -15.93 -14.47 8.95
C PRO A 155 -15.08 -13.33 8.36
N LEU A 156 -13.78 -13.38 8.65
CA LEU A 156 -12.72 -12.49 8.17
C LEU A 156 -11.52 -13.36 7.78
N PHE A 157 -11.16 -13.38 6.50
CA PHE A 157 -10.08 -14.22 6.00
C PHE A 157 -8.90 -13.37 5.53
N LEU A 158 -7.72 -13.63 6.08
CA LEU A 158 -6.48 -12.96 5.73
C LEU A 158 -5.60 -13.92 4.96
N GLN A 159 -5.42 -13.64 3.67
CA GLN A 159 -4.64 -14.43 2.73
C GLN A 159 -3.25 -13.82 2.54
N HIS A 160 -2.20 -14.65 2.47
CA HIS A 160 -0.86 -14.21 2.09
C HIS A 160 -0.31 -15.14 1.02
N PRO A 161 0.37 -14.65 -0.03
CA PRO A 161 0.85 -15.50 -1.13
C PRO A 161 1.79 -16.64 -0.68
N PHE A 162 2.58 -16.37 0.36
CA PHE A 162 3.66 -17.27 0.81
C PHE A 162 3.57 -17.71 2.29
N ARG A 163 2.54 -17.27 3.02
CA ARG A 163 2.43 -17.49 4.47
C ARG A 163 1.08 -18.09 4.83
N ARG A 164 1.01 -18.60 6.06
CA ARG A 164 -0.20 -19.23 6.56
C ARG A 164 -1.41 -18.30 6.51
N HIS A 165 -2.48 -18.74 5.85
CA HIS A 165 -3.73 -17.99 5.86
C HIS A 165 -4.35 -17.95 7.27
N LEU A 166 -4.94 -16.83 7.64
CA LEU A 166 -5.52 -16.62 8.96
C LEU A 166 -7.03 -16.42 8.85
N CYS A 167 -7.79 -17.27 9.54
CA CYS A 167 -9.26 -17.22 9.54
C CYS A 167 -9.76 -16.74 10.90
N PHE A 168 -10.48 -15.63 10.90
CA PHE A 168 -11.14 -15.07 12.08
C PHE A 168 -12.66 -15.07 11.91
N SER A 169 -13.40 -15.04 13.01
CA SER A 169 -14.85 -14.79 13.02
C SER A 169 -15.21 -13.80 14.11
N ALA A 170 -16.10 -12.87 13.78
CA ALA A 170 -16.60 -11.87 14.71
C ALA A 170 -17.98 -12.27 15.26
N ALA A 171 -18.31 -11.87 16.48
CA ALA A 171 -19.61 -12.22 17.08
C ALA A 171 -20.81 -11.53 16.41
N THR A 172 -20.61 -10.35 15.80
CA THR A 172 -21.69 -9.57 15.17
C THR A 172 -21.24 -8.96 13.84
N ARG A 173 -22.20 -8.55 13.02
CA ARG A 173 -21.95 -7.86 11.73
C ARG A 173 -21.23 -6.54 11.95
N GLU A 174 -21.57 -5.79 12.99
CA GLU A 174 -20.95 -4.51 13.34
C GLU A 174 -19.49 -4.73 13.76
N ALA A 175 -19.22 -5.76 14.55
CA ALA A 175 -17.87 -6.14 14.95
C ALA A 175 -17.05 -6.58 13.73
N GLN A 176 -17.62 -7.41 12.84
CA GLN A 176 -16.97 -7.80 11.59
C GLN A 176 -16.64 -6.58 10.72
N HIS A 177 -17.58 -5.64 10.60
CA HIS A 177 -17.37 -4.43 9.83
C HIS A 177 -16.27 -3.56 10.43
N ALA A 178 -16.28 -3.34 11.75
CA ALA A 178 -15.26 -2.56 12.44
C ALA A 178 -13.87 -3.21 12.29
N TRP A 179 -13.77 -4.53 12.46
CA TRP A 179 -12.53 -5.28 12.27
C TRP A 179 -12.06 -5.26 10.81
N ARG A 180 -12.97 -5.35 9.83
CA ARG A 180 -12.64 -5.22 8.41
C ARG A 180 -11.94 -3.89 8.13
N LEU A 181 -12.54 -2.79 8.57
CA LEU A 181 -11.96 -1.46 8.37
C LEU A 181 -10.60 -1.34 9.06
N ALA A 182 -10.51 -1.78 10.32
CA ALA A 182 -9.27 -1.78 11.10
C ALA A 182 -8.15 -2.53 10.38
N LEU A 183 -8.41 -3.77 9.94
CA LEU A 183 -7.45 -4.62 9.24
C LEU A 183 -7.04 -4.02 7.89
N GLN A 184 -7.98 -3.49 7.10
CA GLN A 184 -7.68 -2.78 5.85
C GLN A 184 -6.76 -1.58 6.10
N GLY A 185 -7.05 -0.78 7.14
CA GLY A 185 -6.22 0.34 7.55
C GLY A 185 -4.80 -0.10 7.94
N GLY A 186 -4.67 -1.17 8.72
CA GLY A 186 -3.39 -1.74 9.13
C GLY A 186 -2.56 -2.29 7.95
N ILE A 187 -3.19 -3.06 7.06
CA ILE A 187 -2.57 -3.61 5.84
C ILE A 187 -2.03 -2.48 4.98
N ARG A 188 -2.85 -1.45 4.72
CA ARG A 188 -2.43 -0.27 3.94
C ARG A 188 -1.26 0.44 4.60
N LEU A 189 -1.36 0.76 5.90
CA LEU A 189 -0.29 1.46 6.63
C LEU A 189 1.05 0.73 6.53
N ARG A 190 1.05 -0.59 6.70
CA ARG A 190 2.25 -1.43 6.60
C ARG A 190 2.71 -1.65 5.16
N GLY A 191 1.78 -1.71 4.21
CA GLY A 191 2.06 -1.90 2.80
C GLY A 191 2.73 -0.69 2.15
N THR A 192 2.44 0.53 2.60
CA THR A 192 2.95 1.75 1.95
C THR A 192 4.13 2.42 2.65
N VAL A 193 4.84 1.69 3.53
CA VAL A 193 5.94 2.26 4.34
C VAL A 193 7.02 2.91 3.47
N LEU A 194 7.42 2.25 2.37
CA LEU A 194 8.41 2.79 1.44
C LEU A 194 7.85 3.91 0.56
N GLN A 195 6.62 3.75 0.04
CA GLN A 195 5.95 4.71 -0.84
C GLN A 195 5.71 6.05 -0.14
N ARG A 196 5.36 6.03 1.15
CA ARG A 196 5.12 7.24 1.97
C ARG A 196 6.41 7.92 2.42
N SER A 197 7.55 7.23 2.36
CA SER A 197 8.82 7.75 2.82
C SER A 197 9.33 8.87 1.92
N GLN A 198 9.74 9.97 2.55
CA GLN A 198 10.38 11.09 1.85
C GLN A 198 11.89 10.94 1.73
N ALA A 199 12.47 9.92 2.38
CA ALA A 199 13.90 9.69 2.38
C ALA A 199 14.38 9.31 0.96
N PRO A 200 15.52 9.88 0.49
CA PRO A 200 16.09 9.53 -0.80
C PRO A 200 16.43 8.02 -0.88
N ALA A 201 16.84 7.42 0.24
CA ALA A 201 17.13 5.99 0.32
C ALA A 201 15.92 5.10 -0.03
N ALA A 202 14.70 5.46 0.40
CA ALA A 202 13.51 4.66 0.09
C ALA A 202 13.17 4.71 -1.41
N ARG A 203 13.33 5.89 -2.04
CA ARG A 203 13.13 6.05 -3.49
C ARG A 203 14.18 5.28 -4.28
N ALA A 204 15.45 5.41 -3.88
CA ALA A 204 16.56 4.65 -4.47
C ALA A 204 16.33 3.13 -4.36
N PHE A 205 15.78 2.67 -3.24
CA PHE A 205 15.49 1.25 -3.02
C PHE A 205 14.41 0.76 -4.00
N LEU A 206 13.29 1.47 -4.13
CA LEU A 206 12.22 1.10 -5.07
C LEU A 206 12.72 1.12 -6.54
N ASP A 207 13.50 2.13 -6.92
CA ASP A 207 14.11 2.22 -8.25
C ASP A 207 15.11 1.05 -8.47
N ALA A 208 15.86 0.65 -7.44
CA ALA A 208 16.79 -0.46 -7.52
C ALA A 208 16.07 -1.81 -7.66
N VAL A 209 14.95 -2.01 -6.96
CA VAL A 209 14.10 -3.21 -7.10
C VAL A 209 13.55 -3.29 -8.52
N ARG A 210 13.08 -2.15 -9.07
CA ARG A 210 12.61 -2.08 -10.46
C ARG A 210 13.71 -2.49 -11.44
N LEU A 211 14.92 -1.94 -11.32
CA LEU A 211 16.04 -2.27 -12.21
C LEU A 211 16.49 -3.73 -12.06
N TYR A 212 16.60 -4.22 -10.82
CA TYR A 212 16.95 -5.61 -10.54
C TYR A 212 16.00 -6.57 -11.25
N ARG A 213 14.70 -6.31 -11.17
CA ARG A 213 13.67 -7.11 -11.83
C ARG A 213 13.73 -7.03 -13.36
N GLN A 214 14.00 -5.84 -13.90
CA GLN A 214 14.19 -5.65 -15.34
C GLN A 214 15.39 -6.44 -15.87
N HIS A 215 16.48 -6.54 -15.10
CA HIS A 215 17.61 -7.42 -15.44
C HIS A 215 17.24 -8.91 -15.45
N GLN A 216 16.23 -9.31 -14.68
CA GLN A 216 15.65 -10.65 -14.70
C GLN A 216 14.55 -10.83 -15.77
N GLY A 217 14.35 -9.86 -16.66
CA GLY A 217 13.33 -9.91 -17.71
C GLY A 217 11.90 -9.60 -17.25
N HIS A 218 11.71 -9.17 -15.99
CA HIS A 218 10.41 -8.81 -15.47
C HIS A 218 10.17 -7.30 -15.64
N PHE A 219 9.32 -6.94 -16.59
CA PHE A 219 8.89 -5.57 -16.87
C PHE A 219 7.45 -5.34 -16.38
N GLY A 220 7.16 -4.13 -15.90
CA GLY A 220 5.84 -3.74 -15.40
C GLY A 220 5.84 -3.38 -13.91
N ASP A 221 4.71 -2.84 -13.45
CA ASP A 221 4.46 -2.58 -12.03
C ASP A 221 3.53 -3.66 -11.47
N ASP A 222 3.83 -4.11 -10.26
CA ASP A 222 2.99 -5.01 -9.50
C ASP A 222 3.09 -4.66 -8.02
N ASP A 223 2.29 -5.34 -7.21
CA ASP A 223 2.21 -5.06 -5.78
C ASP A 223 3.40 -5.66 -4.98
N VAL A 224 4.51 -6.07 -5.63
CA VAL A 224 5.75 -6.53 -4.95
C VAL A 224 6.42 -5.40 -4.19
N THR A 225 6.22 -4.15 -4.62
CA THR A 225 6.80 -2.97 -4.01
C THR A 225 6.13 -2.57 -2.69
N LEU A 226 5.04 -3.24 -2.30
CA LEU A 226 4.37 -3.03 -1.02
C LEU A 226 5.12 -3.71 0.12
N GLY A 227 5.34 -2.98 1.21
CA GLY A 227 5.93 -3.44 2.45
C GLY A 227 7.19 -2.67 2.84
N SER A 228 7.93 -3.26 3.77
CA SER A 228 9.30 -2.83 4.13
C SER A 228 10.33 -3.30 3.11
N ASP A 229 11.54 -2.76 3.18
CA ASP A 229 12.67 -3.12 2.31
C ASP A 229 12.95 -4.64 2.31
N ALA A 230 13.00 -5.26 3.48
CA ALA A 230 13.21 -6.71 3.59
C ALA A 230 12.06 -7.53 2.99
N GLU A 231 10.82 -7.06 3.13
CA GLU A 231 9.63 -7.76 2.62
C GLU A 231 9.54 -7.69 1.10
N VAL A 232 9.87 -6.53 0.52
CA VAL A 232 9.95 -6.37 -0.93
C VAL A 232 10.99 -7.32 -1.52
N LEU A 233 12.21 -7.38 -0.95
CA LEU A 233 13.23 -8.32 -1.42
C LEU A 233 12.82 -9.79 -1.22
N THR A 234 12.15 -10.08 -0.12
CA THR A 234 11.60 -11.43 0.15
C THR A 234 10.55 -11.79 -0.90
N ALA A 235 9.63 -10.89 -1.22
CA ALA A 235 8.61 -11.12 -2.23
C ALA A 235 9.21 -11.32 -3.63
N VAL A 236 10.26 -10.57 -3.99
CA VAL A 236 11.02 -10.79 -5.24
C VAL A 236 11.61 -12.20 -5.25
N LEU A 237 12.36 -12.58 -4.22
CA LEU A 237 13.04 -13.89 -4.18
C LEU A 237 12.05 -15.06 -4.13
N MET A 238 10.99 -14.95 -3.33
CA MET A 238 9.97 -15.98 -3.22
C MET A 238 9.24 -16.22 -4.55
N ARG A 239 9.07 -15.18 -5.37
CA ARG A 239 8.49 -15.31 -6.72
C ARG A 239 9.45 -16.00 -7.70
N GLU A 240 10.73 -15.67 -7.65
CA GLU A 240 11.76 -16.33 -8.46
C GLU A 240 11.89 -17.83 -8.11
N GLN A 241 11.75 -18.18 -6.84
CA GLN A 241 11.89 -19.55 -6.36
C GLN A 241 10.62 -20.40 -6.50
N LEU A 242 9.45 -19.79 -6.69
CA LEU A 242 8.18 -20.50 -6.68
C LEU A 242 8.11 -21.67 -7.69
N PRO A 243 8.60 -21.53 -8.94
CA PRO A 243 8.62 -22.66 -9.89
C PRO A 243 9.50 -23.82 -9.41
N ALA A 244 10.67 -23.52 -8.83
CA ALA A 244 11.61 -24.52 -8.32
C ALA A 244 11.06 -25.25 -7.09
N LEU A 245 10.44 -24.52 -6.16
CA LEU A 245 9.79 -25.11 -4.97
C LEU A 245 8.64 -26.03 -5.37
N ARG A 246 7.87 -25.68 -6.41
CA ARG A 246 6.79 -26.54 -6.94
C ARG A 246 7.33 -27.83 -7.56
N ALA A 247 8.39 -27.72 -8.35
CA ALA A 247 9.04 -28.88 -8.97
C ALA A 247 9.59 -29.86 -7.92
N GLN A 248 9.97 -29.38 -6.74
CA GLN A 248 10.43 -30.22 -5.62
C GLN A 248 9.28 -30.82 -4.80
N THR A 249 8.10 -30.20 -4.79
CA THR A 249 6.95 -30.67 -3.99
C THR A 249 6.09 -31.70 -4.75
N LEU A 250 6.02 -31.62 -6.08
CA LEU A 250 5.23 -32.53 -6.94
C LEU A 250 5.71 -34.01 -7.00
N PRO A 251 7.01 -34.35 -6.95
CA PRO A 251 7.47 -35.73 -7.13
C PRO A 251 7.10 -36.68 -5.97
N GLY A 252 6.78 -36.15 -4.79
CA GLY A 252 6.49 -36.94 -3.58
C GLY A 252 5.11 -37.60 -3.52
N LEU A 253 4.21 -37.30 -4.46
CA LEU A 253 2.84 -37.85 -4.51
C LEU A 253 2.70 -39.04 -5.48
N ARG A 254 3.82 -39.64 -5.92
CA ARG A 254 3.83 -40.75 -6.88
C ARG A 254 4.60 -41.94 -6.30
N GLY A 255 4.04 -42.58 -5.26
CA GLY A 255 4.68 -43.74 -4.66
C GLY A 255 3.85 -44.49 -3.62
N SER A 256 2.77 -45.16 -4.06
CA SER A 256 2.51 -46.59 -3.81
C SER A 256 1.13 -46.95 -4.37
N GLY A 257 1.06 -48.04 -5.13
CA GLY A 257 0.00 -48.31 -6.10
C GLY A 257 -1.37 -48.70 -5.53
N GLY A 258 -2.42 -48.30 -6.25
CA GLY A 258 -3.78 -48.83 -6.10
C GLY A 258 -4.85 -47.99 -6.79
N GLY A 259 -5.15 -48.27 -8.07
CA GLY A 259 -6.43 -47.91 -8.71
C GLY A 259 -6.57 -46.47 -9.24
N ILE A 260 -5.98 -46.19 -10.40
CA ILE A 260 -6.31 -45.00 -11.20
C ILE A 260 -7.73 -45.18 -11.75
N ARG A 261 -8.71 -44.47 -11.18
CA ARG A 261 -9.88 -44.00 -11.94
C ARG A 261 -9.74 -42.50 -12.11
N ALA A 262 -9.79 -42.11 -13.37
CA ALA A 262 -9.65 -40.77 -13.88
C ALA A 262 -10.46 -39.73 -13.06
N LEU A 263 -9.76 -38.90 -12.29
CA LEU A 263 -10.25 -37.57 -11.96
C LEU A 263 -10.06 -36.74 -13.22
N GLY A 264 -11.15 -36.53 -13.95
CA GLY A 264 -11.19 -35.70 -15.14
C GLY A 264 -10.72 -34.30 -14.80
N PHE A 265 -9.53 -33.95 -15.25
CA PHE A 265 -9.17 -32.56 -15.50
C PHE A 265 -10.09 -32.05 -16.61
N PRO A 266 -10.90 -30.99 -16.41
CA PRO A 266 -11.54 -30.35 -17.53
C PRO A 266 -10.44 -29.72 -18.40
N SER A 267 -10.24 -30.32 -19.57
CA SER A 267 -9.44 -29.76 -20.66
C SER A 267 -10.20 -28.58 -21.28
N HIS A 268 -10.15 -27.42 -20.65
CA HIS A 268 -10.43 -26.16 -21.32
C HIS A 268 -9.58 -25.09 -20.68
N ASP A 269 -8.58 -24.61 -21.43
CA ASP A 269 -7.86 -23.33 -21.42
C ASP A 269 -8.13 -22.32 -20.27
N CYS A 270 -8.09 -22.77 -19.02
CA CYS A 270 -8.05 -21.91 -17.87
C CYS A 270 -6.59 -21.52 -17.64
N ARG A 271 -6.27 -20.27 -18.00
CA ARG A 271 -4.97 -19.60 -17.87
C ARG A 271 -4.46 -19.60 -16.41
N LEU A 272 -3.95 -20.73 -15.93
CA LEU A 272 -3.28 -20.86 -14.62
C LEU A 272 -1.98 -20.04 -14.55
N ASN A 273 -1.39 -19.65 -15.70
CA ASN A 273 -0.30 -18.69 -15.74
C ASN A 273 -0.74 -17.25 -15.38
N SER A 274 -2.04 -16.94 -15.41
CA SER A 274 -2.57 -15.62 -15.07
C SER A 274 -2.93 -15.47 -13.58
N LEU A 275 -3.30 -16.56 -12.91
CA LEU A 275 -3.79 -16.56 -11.52
C LEU A 275 -2.70 -16.50 -10.44
N LEU A 276 -1.44 -16.65 -10.84
CA LEU A 276 -0.27 -16.65 -9.94
C LEU A 276 0.65 -15.46 -10.12
N VAL A 277 0.34 -14.61 -11.10
CA VAL A 277 1.09 -13.40 -11.41
C VAL A 277 0.32 -12.14 -10.96
N SER A 278 -0.98 -12.27 -10.64
CA SER A 278 -1.79 -11.17 -10.14
C SER A 278 -1.80 -11.12 -8.60
N PRO A 279 -1.48 -9.98 -7.96
CA PRO A 279 -1.72 -9.70 -6.54
C PRO A 279 -3.20 -9.50 -6.20
N THR A 280 -4.13 -9.75 -7.13
CA THR A 280 -5.56 -9.77 -6.84
C THR A 280 -5.96 -11.03 -6.07
N PRO A 281 -7.05 -10.99 -5.28
CA PRO A 281 -7.63 -12.18 -4.68
C PRO A 281 -7.80 -13.29 -5.72
N ILE A 282 -7.36 -14.51 -5.39
CA ILE A 282 -7.70 -15.68 -6.20
C ILE A 282 -9.25 -15.78 -6.19
N PRO A 283 -9.92 -15.77 -7.36
CA PRO A 283 -11.37 -15.92 -7.39
C PRO A 283 -11.77 -17.26 -6.75
N ALA A 284 -12.84 -17.26 -5.96
CA ALA A 284 -13.35 -18.43 -5.22
C ALA A 284 -13.37 -19.75 -6.02
N PRO A 285 -13.81 -19.81 -7.30
CA PRO A 285 -13.81 -21.06 -8.07
C PRO A 285 -12.42 -21.62 -8.43
N CYS A 286 -11.34 -20.85 -8.23
CA CYS A 286 -9.96 -21.28 -8.47
C CYS A 286 -9.27 -21.81 -7.18
N LEU A 287 -9.94 -21.75 -6.02
CA LEU A 287 -9.40 -22.22 -4.74
C LEU A 287 -9.50 -23.75 -4.56
N GLY A 288 -10.22 -24.46 -5.44
CA GLY A 288 -10.43 -25.91 -5.36
C GLY A 288 -9.17 -26.78 -5.39
N SER A 289 -7.97 -26.19 -5.52
CA SER A 289 -6.71 -26.93 -5.56
C SER A 289 -5.53 -26.22 -4.87
N VAL A 290 -5.76 -25.24 -3.98
CA VAL A 290 -4.66 -24.70 -3.16
C VAL A 290 -4.76 -25.34 -1.77
N PRO A 291 -4.08 -26.48 -1.54
CA PRO A 291 -4.08 -27.11 -0.23
C PRO A 291 -3.44 -26.17 0.77
N HIS A 292 -3.79 -26.33 2.05
CA HIS A 292 -3.17 -25.69 3.21
C HIS A 292 -1.82 -25.05 2.90
N SER A 293 -1.67 -23.74 3.13
CA SER A 293 -0.37 -23.07 3.12
C SER A 293 0.67 -23.98 3.78
N CYS A 294 1.53 -24.59 2.95
CA CYS A 294 2.37 -25.69 3.38
C CYS A 294 3.28 -25.19 4.51
N PRO A 295 3.40 -25.87 5.66
CA PRO A 295 4.32 -25.46 6.73
C PRO A 295 5.74 -25.20 6.22
N LEU A 296 6.13 -25.91 5.16
CA LEU A 296 7.36 -25.69 4.42
C LEU A 296 7.43 -24.29 3.77
N LEU A 297 6.39 -23.85 3.06
CA LEU A 297 6.39 -22.54 2.37
C LEU A 297 6.46 -21.38 3.36
N ASP A 298 5.73 -21.46 4.48
CA ASP A 298 5.79 -20.46 5.55
C ASP A 298 7.19 -20.40 6.19
N ALA A 299 7.82 -21.57 6.40
CA ALA A 299 9.18 -21.66 6.90
C ALA A 299 10.23 -21.13 5.91
N VAL A 300 10.09 -21.42 4.61
CA VAL A 300 10.95 -20.86 3.55
C VAL A 300 10.82 -19.34 3.54
N HIS A 301 9.59 -18.81 3.55
CA HIS A 301 9.35 -17.37 3.59
C HIS A 301 10.00 -16.73 4.82
N ALA A 302 9.84 -17.32 6.01
CA ALA A 302 10.45 -16.82 7.24
C ALA A 302 11.99 -16.82 7.18
N ALA A 303 12.59 -17.88 6.62
CA ALA A 303 14.04 -17.98 6.45
C ALA A 303 14.58 -16.93 5.46
N VAL A 304 13.92 -16.73 4.32
CA VAL A 304 14.28 -15.72 3.33
C VAL A 304 14.13 -14.31 3.91
N LEU A 305 13.04 -14.03 4.61
CA LEU A 305 12.82 -12.73 5.27
C LEU A 305 13.90 -12.43 6.30
N ALA A 306 14.27 -13.41 7.13
CA ALA A 306 15.33 -13.25 8.11
C ALA A 306 16.69 -12.97 7.43
N GLY A 307 17.00 -13.70 6.35
CA GLY A 307 18.21 -13.50 5.55
C GLY A 307 18.28 -12.12 4.89
N ALA A 308 17.22 -11.71 4.17
CA ALA A 308 17.14 -10.40 3.53
C ALA A 308 17.25 -9.27 4.56
N SER A 309 16.55 -9.40 5.69
CA SER A 309 16.64 -8.44 6.80
C SER A 309 18.05 -8.36 7.40
N ALA A 310 18.77 -9.47 7.49
CA ALA A 310 20.14 -9.49 7.98
C ALA A 310 21.11 -8.84 6.97
N GLY A 311 20.96 -9.15 5.68
CA GLY A 311 21.77 -8.56 4.60
C GLY A 311 21.61 -7.04 4.51
N LEU A 312 20.37 -6.54 4.57
CA LEU A 312 20.09 -5.11 4.58
C LEU A 312 20.64 -4.41 5.83
N ARG A 313 20.52 -5.04 7.00
CA ARG A 313 21.12 -4.53 8.24
C ARG A 313 22.65 -4.48 8.18
N ALA A 314 23.29 -5.47 7.56
CA ALA A 314 24.73 -5.48 7.36
C ALA A 314 25.22 -4.36 6.42
N PHE A 315 24.41 -3.98 5.43
CA PHE A 315 24.68 -2.86 4.52
C PHE A 315 24.39 -1.48 5.13
N GLN A 316 23.66 -1.40 6.25
CA GLN A 316 23.26 -0.15 6.88
C GLN A 316 24.40 0.85 7.16
N PRO A 317 25.54 0.48 7.77
CA PRO A 317 26.63 1.43 8.03
C PRO A 317 27.23 1.97 6.73
N GLU A 318 27.44 1.12 5.73
CA GLU A 318 27.96 1.52 4.42
C GLU A 318 26.98 2.48 3.71
N LYS A 319 25.68 2.21 3.80
CA LYS A 319 24.64 3.07 3.23
C LYS A 319 24.69 4.48 3.83
N ASP A 320 24.84 4.58 5.16
CA ASP A 320 24.82 5.86 5.86
C ASP A 320 26.09 6.68 5.54
N GLU A 321 27.25 6.02 5.45
CA GLU A 321 28.50 6.63 4.97
C GLU A 321 28.39 7.09 3.52
N LEU A 322 27.85 6.23 2.64
CA LEU A 322 27.67 6.54 1.22
C LEU A 322 26.73 7.73 1.02
N LEU A 323 25.62 7.81 1.75
CA LEU A 323 24.70 8.96 1.70
C LEU A 323 25.40 10.26 2.09
N ALA A 324 26.20 10.23 3.16
CA ALA A 324 26.95 11.41 3.60
C ALA A 324 28.05 11.83 2.61
N SER A 325 28.73 10.85 2.00
CA SER A 325 29.75 11.08 0.97
C SER A 325 29.14 11.65 -0.31
N LEU A 326 28.07 11.04 -0.82
CA LEU A 326 27.36 11.46 -2.02
C LEU A 326 26.82 12.90 -1.91
N GLU A 327 26.25 13.28 -0.77
CA GLU A 327 25.78 14.65 -0.55
C GLU A 327 26.93 15.66 -0.66
N LYS A 328 28.08 15.37 -0.04
CA LYS A 328 29.27 16.24 -0.06
C LYS A 328 29.87 16.36 -1.46
N THR A 329 29.87 15.27 -2.24
CA THR A 329 30.47 15.26 -3.59
C THR A 329 29.53 15.84 -4.64
N ILE A 330 28.23 15.56 -4.57
CA ILE A 330 27.26 15.98 -5.61
C ILE A 330 26.89 17.46 -5.45
N ARG A 331 26.71 17.96 -4.21
CA ARG A 331 26.23 19.32 -3.96
C ARG A 331 27.08 20.42 -4.63
N PRO A 332 28.43 20.41 -4.61
CA PRO A 332 29.22 21.44 -5.30
C PRO A 332 29.15 21.34 -6.83
N ASP A 333 29.03 20.13 -7.40
CA ASP A 333 29.15 19.88 -8.85
C ASP A 333 27.81 19.62 -9.56
N VAL A 334 26.69 19.85 -8.87
CA VAL A 334 25.34 19.52 -9.34
C VAL A 334 25.02 20.06 -10.75
N ASP A 335 25.35 21.32 -11.03
CA ASP A 335 25.07 21.94 -12.34
C ASP A 335 25.87 21.29 -13.47
N GLN A 336 27.11 20.88 -13.18
CA GLN A 336 27.94 20.16 -14.14
C GLN A 336 27.39 18.75 -14.37
N LEU A 337 27.01 18.03 -13.31
CA LEU A 337 26.41 16.71 -13.39
C LEU A 337 25.09 16.72 -14.17
N LEU A 338 24.23 17.71 -13.94
CA LEU A 338 22.98 17.89 -14.67
C LEU A 338 23.22 18.17 -16.16
N ARG A 339 24.20 19.03 -16.49
CA ARG A 339 24.60 19.29 -17.89
C ARG A 339 25.14 18.03 -18.58
N GLN A 340 25.99 17.26 -17.90
CA GLN A 340 26.49 15.99 -18.44
C GLN A 340 25.37 14.98 -18.66
N ARG A 341 24.47 14.82 -17.68
CA ARG A 341 23.28 13.97 -17.80
C ARG A 341 22.41 14.39 -18.99
N ALA A 342 22.15 15.69 -19.16
CA ALA A 342 21.36 16.21 -20.28
C ALA A 342 22.04 15.91 -21.63
N ARG A 343 23.36 16.05 -21.74
CA ARG A 343 24.12 15.70 -22.95
C ARG A 343 24.02 14.21 -23.29
N VAL A 344 24.17 13.34 -22.30
CA VAL A 344 24.04 11.88 -22.50
C VAL A 344 22.62 11.51 -22.89
N ALA A 345 21.62 12.04 -22.18
CA ALA A 345 20.21 11.82 -22.48
C ALA A 345 19.84 12.32 -23.89
N GLY A 346 20.40 13.46 -24.33
CA GLY A 346 20.21 13.99 -25.67
C GLY A 346 20.68 13.02 -26.76
N ARG A 347 21.89 12.46 -26.62
CA ARG A 347 22.41 11.45 -27.56
C ARG A 347 21.58 10.17 -27.56
N LEU A 348 21.24 9.64 -26.38
CA LEU A 348 20.40 8.45 -26.30
C LEU A 348 19.03 8.68 -26.95
N ARG A 349 18.43 9.86 -26.76
CA ARG A 349 17.17 10.23 -27.40
C ARG A 349 17.32 10.23 -28.92
N THR A 350 18.36 10.83 -29.49
CA THR A 350 18.54 10.85 -30.94
C THR A 350 18.66 9.44 -31.52
N ASP A 351 19.32 8.53 -30.81
CA ASP A 351 19.57 7.16 -31.28
C ASP A 351 18.30 6.30 -31.28
N ILE A 352 17.40 6.51 -30.30
CA ILE A 352 16.20 5.66 -30.12
C ILE A 352 14.90 6.32 -30.57
N ARG A 353 14.91 7.60 -30.96
CA ARG A 353 13.70 8.41 -31.20
C ARG A 353 12.73 7.77 -32.17
N GLY A 354 13.19 7.39 -33.36
CA GLY A 354 12.33 6.83 -34.41
C GLY A 354 11.64 5.53 -33.98
N PRO A 355 12.39 4.50 -33.54
CA PRO A 355 11.80 3.26 -33.02
C PRO A 355 10.86 3.48 -31.83
N LEU A 356 11.22 4.38 -30.91
CA LEU A 356 10.41 4.69 -29.73
C LEU A 356 9.09 5.37 -30.10
N GLU A 357 9.11 6.42 -30.92
CA GLU A 357 7.90 7.14 -31.36
C GLU A 357 6.95 6.21 -32.13
N SER A 358 7.48 5.35 -33.00
CA SER A 358 6.68 4.35 -33.71
C SER A 358 6.00 3.36 -32.76
N CYS A 359 6.74 2.88 -31.75
CA CYS A 359 6.21 2.00 -30.71
C CYS A 359 5.11 2.70 -29.87
N LEU A 360 5.36 3.93 -29.41
CA LEU A 360 4.39 4.70 -28.61
C LEU A 360 3.09 4.94 -29.38
N ARG A 361 3.17 5.35 -30.65
CA ARG A 361 1.99 5.58 -31.50
C ARG A 361 1.15 4.34 -31.71
N ARG A 362 1.79 3.17 -31.82
CA ARG A 362 1.12 1.91 -32.10
C ARG A 362 0.54 1.25 -30.85
N GLU A 363 1.32 1.21 -29.76
CA GLU A 363 1.02 0.40 -28.58
C GLU A 363 0.45 1.23 -27.41
N VAL A 364 0.82 2.51 -27.28
CA VAL A 364 0.50 3.34 -26.10
C VAL A 364 -0.60 4.35 -26.39
N ASP A 365 -0.46 5.16 -27.44
CA ASP A 365 -1.39 6.24 -27.80
C ASP A 365 -2.86 5.81 -27.90
N PRO A 366 -3.20 4.60 -28.42
CA PRO A 366 -4.60 4.18 -28.52
C PRO A 366 -5.30 4.02 -27.17
N GLN A 367 -4.56 3.68 -26.11
CA GLN A 367 -5.13 3.40 -24.78
C GLN A 367 -4.87 4.54 -23.78
N LEU A 368 -3.84 5.35 -23.99
CA LEU A 368 -3.42 6.41 -23.09
C LEU A 368 -4.56 7.39 -22.72
N PRO A 369 -5.38 7.91 -23.66
CA PRO A 369 -6.49 8.79 -23.31
C PRO A 369 -7.50 8.14 -22.35
N ARG A 370 -7.78 6.84 -22.52
CA ARG A 370 -8.72 6.09 -21.67
C ARG A 370 -8.16 5.88 -20.28
N VAL A 371 -6.87 5.56 -20.17
CA VAL A 371 -6.16 5.43 -18.89
C VAL A 371 -6.14 6.77 -18.16
N VAL A 372 -5.73 7.84 -18.83
CA VAL A 372 -5.66 9.20 -18.27
C VAL A 372 -7.02 9.69 -17.82
N GLN A 373 -8.07 9.52 -18.64
CA GLN A 373 -9.43 9.94 -18.26
C GLN A 373 -9.96 9.14 -17.07
N THR A 374 -9.67 7.84 -17.00
CA THR A 374 -10.09 6.99 -15.87
C THR A 374 -9.39 7.43 -14.59
N LEU A 375 -8.06 7.61 -14.63
CA LEU A 375 -7.27 8.12 -13.51
C LEU A 375 -7.78 9.50 -13.06
N LEU A 376 -8.00 10.42 -13.99
CA LEU A 376 -8.45 11.76 -13.67
C LEU A 376 -9.81 11.75 -12.97
N ARG A 377 -10.76 10.93 -13.46
CA ARG A 377 -12.07 10.77 -12.80
C ARG A 377 -11.95 10.20 -11.39
N THR A 378 -11.06 9.22 -11.18
CA THR A 378 -10.80 8.67 -9.84
C THR A 378 -10.26 9.73 -8.89
N VAL A 379 -9.32 10.53 -9.37
CA VAL A 379 -8.70 11.63 -8.64
C VAL A 379 -9.74 12.67 -8.26
N GLU A 380 -10.54 13.13 -9.22
CA GLU A 380 -11.59 14.13 -9.00
C GLU A 380 -12.65 13.62 -8.01
N ALA A 381 -13.08 12.36 -8.13
CA ALA A 381 -14.03 11.75 -7.19
C ALA A 381 -13.45 11.64 -5.78
N SER A 382 -12.19 11.21 -5.65
CA SER A 382 -11.51 11.10 -4.35
C SER A 382 -11.34 12.46 -3.68
N LEU A 383 -10.98 13.49 -4.44
CA LEU A 383 -10.90 14.87 -3.96
C LEU A 383 -12.26 15.40 -3.51
N GLU A 384 -13.32 15.14 -4.27
CA GLU A 384 -14.68 15.57 -3.89
C GLU A 384 -15.17 14.89 -2.62
N ALA A 385 -14.88 13.59 -2.45
CA ALA A 385 -15.17 12.88 -1.20
C ALA A 385 -14.41 13.49 -0.01
N VAL A 386 -13.13 13.83 -0.18
CA VAL A 386 -12.31 14.53 0.82
C VAL A 386 -12.92 15.88 1.20
N ARG A 387 -13.32 16.68 0.22
CA ARG A 387 -13.97 17.99 0.42
C ARG A 387 -15.26 17.86 1.20
N THR A 388 -16.09 16.92 0.80
CA THR A 388 -17.39 16.65 1.42
C THR A 388 -17.23 16.24 2.88
N LEU A 389 -16.33 15.30 3.16
CA LEU A 389 -16.07 14.83 4.53
C LEU A 389 -15.55 15.96 5.43
N LEU A 390 -14.59 16.75 4.92
CA LEU A 390 -14.05 17.89 5.65
C LEU A 390 -15.13 18.94 5.93
N ALA A 391 -15.93 19.31 4.93
CA ALA A 391 -17.03 20.27 5.07
C ALA A 391 -18.05 19.80 6.13
N GLN A 392 -18.46 18.53 6.09
CA GLN A 392 -19.34 17.95 7.10
C GLN A 392 -18.76 18.01 8.52
N GLY A 393 -17.45 17.81 8.67
CA GLY A 393 -16.75 17.97 9.94
C GLY A 393 -16.79 19.40 10.48
N MET A 394 -16.48 20.37 9.62
CA MET A 394 -16.53 21.81 9.97
C MET A 394 -17.97 22.23 10.33
N ASP A 395 -18.97 21.76 9.58
CA ASP A 395 -20.39 22.05 9.86
C ASP A 395 -20.88 21.46 11.18
N ARG A 396 -20.35 20.30 11.60
CA ARG A 396 -20.62 19.73 12.93
C ARG A 396 -20.05 20.62 14.03
N LEU A 397 -18.80 21.08 13.89
CA LEU A 397 -18.18 22.01 14.83
C LEU A 397 -18.96 23.33 14.95
N SER A 398 -19.27 23.96 13.81
CA SER A 398 -20.04 25.22 13.77
C SER A 398 -21.42 25.06 14.44
N ARG A 399 -22.15 23.97 14.16
CA ARG A 399 -23.45 23.70 14.80
C ARG A 399 -23.33 23.47 16.30
N ARG A 400 -22.32 22.72 16.74
CA ARG A 400 -22.11 22.41 18.17
C ARG A 400 -21.75 23.64 18.98
N LEU A 401 -20.94 24.53 18.41
CA LEU A 401 -20.62 25.83 19.00
C LEU A 401 -21.88 26.68 19.24
N ARG A 402 -22.82 26.68 18.30
CA ARG A 402 -24.09 27.43 18.42
C ARG A 402 -25.07 26.81 19.42
N GLN A 403 -25.16 25.48 19.45
CA GLN A 403 -26.17 24.76 20.25
C GLN A 403 -25.83 24.63 21.74
N SER A 404 -24.54 24.44 22.07
CA SER A 404 -24.14 24.20 23.46
C SER A 404 -22.66 24.58 23.66
N PRO A 405 -22.36 25.84 24.01
CA PRO A 405 -20.97 26.31 24.19
C PRO A 405 -20.27 25.70 25.42
N SER A 406 -20.90 24.77 26.14
CA SER A 406 -20.31 24.02 27.25
C SER A 406 -18.90 23.51 26.87
N GLY A 407 -17.87 23.99 27.57
CA GLY A 407 -16.49 23.78 27.17
C GLY A 407 -16.09 22.31 27.02
N THR A 408 -16.67 21.38 27.79
CA THR A 408 -16.34 19.94 27.70
C THR A 408 -16.88 19.27 26.44
N ARG A 409 -18.10 19.59 26.00
CA ARG A 409 -18.70 19.02 24.77
C ARG A 409 -18.07 19.60 23.51
N LEU A 410 -17.79 20.91 23.49
CA LEU A 410 -17.08 21.55 22.39
C LEU A 410 -15.64 21.01 22.26
N ARG A 411 -14.91 20.88 23.38
CA ARG A 411 -13.57 20.27 23.39
C ARG A 411 -13.59 18.84 22.83
N ARG A 412 -14.60 18.04 23.17
CA ARG A 412 -14.78 16.69 22.62
C ARG A 412 -14.99 16.72 21.11
N GLU A 413 -15.80 17.65 20.60
CA GLU A 413 -16.05 17.77 19.16
C GLU A 413 -14.79 18.23 18.41
N VAL A 414 -14.06 19.21 18.95
CA VAL A 414 -12.77 19.67 18.40
C VAL A 414 -11.76 18.53 18.34
N TYR A 415 -11.67 17.73 19.41
CA TYR A 415 -10.84 16.53 19.44
C TYR A 415 -11.29 15.51 18.39
N SER A 416 -12.59 15.23 18.29
CA SER A 416 -13.13 14.30 17.27
C SER A 416 -12.86 14.77 15.85
N PHE A 417 -12.93 16.08 15.57
CA PHE A 417 -12.56 16.65 14.28
C PHE A 417 -11.06 16.51 14.02
N GLY A 418 -10.24 16.77 15.05
CA GLY A 418 -8.79 16.58 15.02
C GLY A 418 -8.33 15.13 14.85
N GLU A 419 -9.19 14.14 15.12
CA GLU A 419 -8.91 12.71 14.93
C GLU A 419 -9.58 12.12 13.66
N MET A 420 -10.39 12.91 12.94
CA MET A 420 -11.10 12.48 11.73
C MET A 420 -10.22 11.77 10.68
N PRO A 421 -9.00 12.25 10.35
CA PRO A 421 -8.14 11.56 9.37
C PRO A 421 -7.75 10.12 9.76
N TRP A 422 -7.84 9.78 11.05
CA TRP A 422 -7.49 8.47 11.58
C TRP A 422 -8.72 7.63 11.93
N ASP A 423 -9.92 8.19 11.76
CA ASP A 423 -11.18 7.47 11.91
C ASP A 423 -11.50 6.72 10.61
N LEU A 424 -11.27 5.41 10.63
CA LEU A 424 -11.43 4.55 9.45
C LEU A 424 -12.88 4.50 8.95
N ALA A 425 -13.88 4.67 9.82
CA ALA A 425 -15.27 4.66 9.41
C ALA A 425 -15.61 5.94 8.62
N LEU A 426 -15.09 7.09 9.05
CA LEU A 426 -15.23 8.35 8.32
C LEU A 426 -14.42 8.31 7.02
N MET A 427 -13.17 7.87 7.08
CA MET A 427 -12.28 7.84 5.91
C MET A 427 -12.72 6.82 4.84
N GLN A 428 -13.52 5.81 5.19
CA GLN A 428 -13.99 4.79 4.24
C GLN A 428 -14.73 5.41 3.05
N THR A 429 -15.44 6.53 3.23
CA THR A 429 -16.11 7.22 2.12
C THR A 429 -15.12 7.72 1.08
N CYS A 430 -13.96 8.22 1.51
CA CYS A 430 -12.88 8.64 0.62
C CYS A 430 -12.16 7.43 0.03
N TYR A 431 -11.90 6.39 0.84
CA TYR A 431 -11.14 5.22 0.39
C TYR A 431 -11.86 4.38 -0.67
N ARG A 432 -13.19 4.31 -0.60
CA ARG A 432 -14.00 3.62 -1.61
C ARG A 432 -13.89 4.24 -3.00
N GLU A 433 -13.62 5.54 -3.12
CA GLU A 433 -13.49 6.19 -4.44
C GLU A 433 -12.26 5.67 -5.20
N ALA A 434 -11.14 5.44 -4.50
CA ALA A 434 -9.95 4.84 -5.08
C ALA A 434 -10.20 3.38 -5.52
N GLU A 435 -10.93 2.61 -4.70
CA GLU A 435 -11.26 1.20 -4.97
C GLU A 435 -12.19 1.04 -6.19
N ARG A 436 -13.15 1.96 -6.40
CA ARG A 436 -14.13 1.87 -7.50
C ARG A 436 -13.49 1.79 -8.88
N SER A 437 -12.38 2.49 -9.09
CA SER A 437 -11.69 2.49 -10.38
C SER A 437 -10.69 1.36 -10.57
N HIS A 438 -10.38 0.61 -9.51
CA HIS A 438 -9.33 -0.41 -9.50
C HIS A 438 -9.52 -1.44 -10.63
N GLY A 439 -10.71 -2.04 -10.76
CA GLY A 439 -10.97 -3.06 -11.77
C GLY A 439 -10.88 -2.53 -13.20
N ARG A 440 -11.47 -1.37 -13.48
CA ARG A 440 -11.44 -0.75 -14.81
C ARG A 440 -10.03 -0.31 -15.20
N LEU A 441 -9.29 0.26 -14.26
CA LEU A 441 -7.92 0.71 -14.49
C LEU A 441 -6.98 -0.48 -14.68
N GLY A 442 -7.16 -1.57 -13.92
CA GLY A 442 -6.41 -2.81 -14.13
C GLY A 442 -6.60 -3.40 -15.52
N GLN A 443 -7.84 -3.41 -16.05
CA GLN A 443 -8.12 -3.87 -17.42
C GLN A 443 -7.44 -3.00 -18.48
N LEU A 444 -7.42 -1.68 -18.29
CA LEU A 444 -6.78 -0.74 -19.21
C LEU A 444 -5.24 -0.76 -19.10
N ALA A 445 -4.70 -1.11 -17.93
CA ALA A 445 -3.26 -1.09 -17.68
C ALA A 445 -2.58 -2.46 -17.94
N ALA A 446 -3.35 -3.55 -17.96
CA ALA A 446 -2.84 -4.90 -18.22
C ALA A 446 -2.03 -5.04 -19.52
N PRO A 447 -2.40 -4.41 -20.66
CA PRO A 447 -1.61 -4.46 -21.88
C PRO A 447 -0.19 -3.87 -21.73
N PHE A 448 -0.01 -2.97 -20.75
CA PHE A 448 1.27 -2.35 -20.43
C PHE A 448 2.09 -3.12 -19.38
N GLY A 449 1.65 -4.31 -18.99
CA GLY A 449 2.32 -5.14 -17.98
C GLY A 449 2.07 -4.69 -16.53
N PHE A 450 1.09 -3.82 -16.29
CA PHE A 450 0.65 -3.50 -14.93
C PHE A 450 -0.25 -4.62 -14.43
N LEU A 451 0.30 -5.46 -13.55
CA LEU A 451 -0.37 -6.66 -13.05
C LEU A 451 -0.96 -6.43 -11.66
N GLY A 452 -0.47 -5.42 -10.94
CA GLY A 452 -0.97 -4.97 -9.64
C GLY A 452 -1.47 -3.54 -9.68
N MET A 453 -2.56 -3.27 -8.97
CA MET A 453 -3.17 -1.94 -8.86
C MET A 453 -3.35 -1.52 -7.40
N GLN A 454 -2.91 -2.34 -6.44
CA GLN A 454 -3.09 -2.09 -5.01
C GLN A 454 -2.15 -0.99 -4.54
N SER A 455 -0.90 -0.94 -5.05
CA SER A 455 0.04 0.17 -4.79
C SER A 455 -0.57 1.53 -5.14
N LEU A 456 -1.23 1.63 -6.30
CA LEU A 456 -1.93 2.85 -6.71
C LEU A 456 -3.12 3.17 -5.80
N VAL A 457 -3.96 2.17 -5.48
CA VAL A 457 -5.14 2.37 -4.60
C VAL A 457 -4.69 2.83 -3.22
N PHE A 458 -3.70 2.16 -2.62
CA PHE A 458 -3.16 2.54 -1.32
C PHE A 458 -2.50 3.92 -1.35
N GLY A 459 -1.75 4.22 -2.41
CA GLY A 459 -1.18 5.56 -2.62
C GLY A 459 -2.25 6.66 -2.66
N ALA A 460 -3.34 6.44 -3.40
CA ALA A 460 -4.46 7.37 -3.46
C ALA A 460 -5.17 7.52 -2.10
N GLN A 461 -5.37 6.41 -1.38
CA GLN A 461 -5.98 6.41 -0.05
C GLN A 461 -5.11 7.15 0.99
N ASP A 462 -3.80 6.91 0.98
CA ASP A 462 -2.85 7.58 1.88
C ASP A 462 -2.79 9.07 1.62
N LEU A 463 -2.85 9.46 0.36
CA LEU A 463 -2.88 10.84 -0.05
C LEU A 463 -4.20 11.53 0.34
N ALA A 464 -5.34 10.87 0.16
CA ALA A 464 -6.62 11.38 0.65
C ALA A 464 -6.60 11.59 2.17
N GLN A 465 -6.01 10.65 2.92
CA GLN A 465 -5.83 10.77 4.36
C GLN A 465 -4.91 11.94 4.73
N GLN A 466 -3.78 12.09 4.03
CA GLN A 466 -2.84 13.20 4.25
C GLN A 466 -3.50 14.55 3.98
N LEU A 467 -4.27 14.66 2.88
CA LEU A 467 -4.98 15.90 2.53
C LEU A 467 -6.01 16.30 3.61
N ILE A 468 -6.76 15.33 4.16
CA ILE A 468 -7.67 15.62 5.27
C ILE A 468 -6.88 16.01 6.52
N ALA A 469 -5.78 15.32 6.84
CA ALA A 469 -4.95 15.65 7.99
C ALA A 469 -4.37 17.07 7.90
N ASP A 470 -3.86 17.46 6.74
CA ASP A 470 -3.31 18.80 6.50
C ASP A 470 -4.41 19.87 6.54
N ALA A 471 -5.59 19.57 5.97
CA ALA A 471 -6.72 20.49 5.99
C ALA A 471 -7.30 20.69 7.40
N VAL A 472 -7.41 19.62 8.19
CA VAL A 472 -7.84 19.66 9.60
C VAL A 472 -6.83 20.45 10.43
N ALA A 473 -5.53 20.19 10.28
CA ALA A 473 -4.48 20.94 10.97
C ALA A 473 -4.53 22.42 10.62
N THR A 474 -4.70 22.74 9.34
CA THR A 474 -4.83 24.13 8.85
C THR A 474 -6.06 24.81 9.42
N PHE A 475 -7.21 24.14 9.41
CA PHE A 475 -8.44 24.68 9.98
C PHE A 475 -8.30 24.96 11.47
N LEU A 476 -7.75 24.00 12.25
CA LEU A 476 -7.57 24.16 13.69
C LEU A 476 -6.60 25.30 14.03
N GLN A 477 -5.50 25.44 13.28
CA GLN A 477 -4.56 26.53 13.49
C GLN A 477 -5.19 27.90 13.16
N LEU A 478 -5.92 28.02 12.06
CA LEU A 478 -6.60 29.26 11.69
C LEU A 478 -7.76 29.59 12.65
N ALA A 479 -8.46 28.57 13.14
CA ALA A 479 -9.49 28.72 14.15
C ALA A 479 -8.91 29.28 15.45
N ASP A 480 -7.79 28.73 15.92
CA ASP A 480 -7.09 29.22 17.11
C ASP A 480 -6.66 30.69 16.99
N GLN A 481 -6.15 31.08 15.81
CA GLN A 481 -5.77 32.48 15.53
C GLN A 481 -6.97 33.44 15.44
N CYS A 482 -8.13 32.96 15.01
CA CYS A 482 -9.31 33.80 14.78
C CYS A 482 -10.27 33.86 15.97
N LEU A 483 -10.18 32.92 16.91
CA LEU A 483 -11.06 32.83 18.07
C LEU A 483 -10.42 33.50 19.29
N THR A 484 -11.05 34.55 19.81
CA THR A 484 -10.65 35.23 21.05
C THR A 484 -11.70 35.06 22.13
N MET A 485 -11.29 35.13 23.40
CA MET A 485 -12.18 35.01 24.57
C MET A 485 -13.27 36.09 24.64
N ALA A 486 -13.18 37.15 23.82
CA ALA A 486 -14.16 38.23 23.75
C ALA A 486 -15.33 37.98 22.78
N LEU A 487 -15.30 36.92 21.97
CA LEU A 487 -16.32 36.65 20.96
C LEU A 487 -17.54 35.93 21.55
N ASN A 488 -18.74 36.33 21.14
CA ASN A 488 -19.94 35.54 21.41
C ASN A 488 -20.04 34.32 20.45
N CYS A 489 -20.95 33.38 20.74
CA CYS A 489 -21.04 32.12 19.99
C CYS A 489 -21.35 32.32 18.50
N ASP A 490 -22.19 33.31 18.17
CA ASP A 490 -22.55 33.60 16.77
C ASP A 490 -21.41 34.26 16.00
N GLN A 491 -20.68 35.19 16.63
CA GLN A 491 -19.49 35.81 16.04
C GLN A 491 -18.39 34.78 15.84
N ALA A 492 -18.15 33.90 16.83
CA ALA A 492 -17.21 32.81 16.72
C ALA A 492 -17.58 31.84 15.58
N ALA A 493 -18.85 31.47 15.46
CA ALA A 493 -19.34 30.63 14.37
C ALA A 493 -19.18 31.32 12.99
N GLN A 494 -19.44 32.63 12.88
CA GLN A 494 -19.20 33.39 11.65
C GLN A 494 -17.71 33.43 11.27
N ARG A 495 -16.81 33.54 12.25
CA ARG A 495 -15.36 33.49 11.99
C ARG A 495 -14.94 32.10 11.50
N LEU A 496 -15.47 31.03 12.10
CA LEU A 496 -15.22 29.66 11.65
C LEU A 496 -15.73 29.41 10.22
N GLU A 497 -16.89 29.95 9.83
CA GLU A 497 -17.37 29.84 8.44
C GLU A 497 -16.43 30.55 7.44
N ARG A 498 -15.81 31.67 7.82
CA ARG A 498 -14.79 32.32 6.98
C ARG A 498 -13.55 31.45 6.85
N VAL A 499 -13.09 30.84 7.94
CA VAL A 499 -11.95 29.91 7.93
C VAL A 499 -12.28 28.70 7.06
N ARG A 500 -13.48 28.12 7.21
CA ARG A 500 -14.01 27.02 6.38
C ARG A 500 -13.94 27.36 4.89
N GLY A 501 -14.45 28.53 4.50
CA GLY A 501 -14.41 29.00 3.12
C GLY A 501 -13.00 29.11 2.56
N ARG A 502 -12.03 29.61 3.37
CA ARG A 502 -10.62 29.69 2.97
C ARG A 502 -10.00 28.31 2.77
N VAL A 503 -10.17 27.39 3.73
CA VAL A 503 -9.61 26.03 3.66
C VAL A 503 -10.19 25.26 2.47
N LEU A 504 -11.51 25.30 2.25
CA LEU A 504 -12.13 24.64 1.11
C LEU A 504 -11.73 25.26 -0.23
N LYS A 505 -11.54 26.59 -0.29
CA LYS A 505 -11.05 27.27 -1.50
C LYS A 505 -9.65 26.80 -1.88
N VAL A 506 -8.74 26.70 -0.90
CA VAL A 506 -7.40 26.11 -1.10
C VAL A 506 -7.51 24.70 -1.62
N LEU A 507 -8.39 23.89 -1.02
CA LEU A 507 -8.57 22.51 -1.42
C LEU A 507 -9.17 22.37 -2.85
N SER A 508 -9.74 23.44 -3.41
CA SER A 508 -10.36 23.48 -4.75
C SER A 508 -9.40 23.83 -5.88
N GLY A 509 -8.25 24.42 -5.57
CA GLY A 509 -7.35 24.96 -6.60
C GLY A 509 -7.88 26.18 -7.39
N LYS A 510 -9.07 26.70 -7.08
CA LYS A 510 -9.61 27.92 -7.70
C LYS A 510 -8.94 29.16 -7.07
N MET A 511 -7.81 29.55 -7.63
CA MET A 511 -6.97 30.67 -7.19
C MET A 511 -7.48 32.00 -7.77
N HIS A 512 -8.07 32.84 -6.93
CA HIS A 512 -8.10 34.31 -7.04
C HIS A 512 -8.01 34.84 -5.60
N GLY A 513 -6.82 35.19 -5.12
CA GLY A 513 -6.63 35.80 -3.80
C GLY A 513 -5.26 35.60 -3.15
N SER A 514 -4.95 36.48 -2.20
CA SER A 514 -3.71 36.53 -1.41
C SER A 514 -3.44 35.24 -0.63
N PRO A 515 -2.15 34.88 -0.38
CA PRO A 515 -1.79 33.69 0.38
C PRO A 515 -2.36 33.74 1.81
N LEU A 516 -2.79 32.57 2.31
CA LEU A 516 -3.37 32.44 3.66
C LEU A 516 -2.41 32.86 4.79
N MET A 517 -1.10 32.77 4.54
CA MET A 517 -0.01 33.21 5.43
C MET A 517 1.17 33.74 4.59
N PRO A 518 1.95 34.72 5.08
CA PRO A 518 3.19 35.13 4.42
C PRO A 518 4.21 33.98 4.43
N GLY A 519 4.81 33.65 3.28
CA GLY A 519 5.92 32.69 3.19
C GLY A 519 5.56 31.22 2.92
N ILE A 520 4.30 30.87 2.63
CA ILE A 520 3.91 29.51 2.22
C ILE A 520 3.77 29.44 0.69
N PRO A 521 4.45 28.53 -0.03
CA PRO A 521 4.34 28.42 -1.48
C PRO A 521 2.92 27.97 -1.93
N GLN A 522 2.57 28.22 -3.18
CA GLN A 522 1.21 28.10 -3.74
C GLN A 522 1.06 26.89 -4.70
N VAL A 523 0.55 25.74 -4.22
CA VAL A 523 0.13 24.61 -5.11
C VAL A 523 -1.37 24.35 -5.08
N CYS A 524 -1.94 24.08 -6.26
CA CYS A 524 -3.26 23.48 -6.42
C CYS A 524 -3.25 22.00 -5.98
N PRO A 525 -4.10 21.57 -5.03
CA PRO A 525 -4.18 20.18 -4.56
C PRO A 525 -4.35 19.14 -5.67
N ARG A 526 -4.96 19.50 -6.80
CA ARG A 526 -5.04 18.65 -8.00
C ARG A 526 -3.65 18.36 -8.59
N VAL A 527 -2.79 19.38 -8.66
CA VAL A 527 -1.39 19.26 -9.12
C VAL A 527 -0.57 18.45 -8.12
N HIS A 528 -0.77 18.68 -6.82
CA HIS A 528 -0.14 17.86 -5.78
C HIS A 528 -0.58 16.39 -5.89
N LEU A 529 -1.87 16.14 -6.12
CA LEU A 529 -2.39 14.79 -6.22
C LEU A 529 -1.83 14.03 -7.43
N ILE A 530 -1.76 14.71 -8.58
CA ILE A 530 -1.17 14.17 -9.80
C ILE A 530 0.35 13.93 -9.61
N SER A 531 1.05 14.83 -8.94
CA SER A 531 2.48 14.68 -8.63
C SER A 531 2.74 13.49 -7.70
N GLU A 532 1.93 13.31 -6.65
CA GLU A 532 2.07 12.16 -5.75
C GLU A 532 1.65 10.85 -6.44
N LEU A 533 0.65 10.86 -7.31
CA LEU A 533 0.30 9.68 -8.11
C LEU A 533 1.42 9.29 -9.09
N LYS A 534 2.10 10.28 -9.70
CA LYS A 534 3.32 10.05 -10.48
C LYS A 534 4.41 9.37 -9.65
N LYS A 535 4.59 9.78 -8.39
CA LYS A 535 5.53 9.13 -7.46
C LYS A 535 5.14 7.68 -7.17
N THR A 536 3.84 7.40 -6.97
CA THR A 536 3.34 6.04 -6.70
C THR A 536 3.44 5.11 -7.91
N LEU A 537 3.34 5.65 -9.14
CA LEU A 537 3.50 4.90 -10.39
C LEU A 537 4.98 4.74 -10.83
N GLY A 538 5.94 5.12 -9.98
CA GLY A 538 7.37 5.08 -10.32
C GLY A 538 7.76 6.02 -11.47
N ALA A 539 6.91 6.98 -11.84
CA ALA A 539 7.15 8.00 -12.84
C ALA A 539 7.83 9.23 -12.20
N ASN A 540 8.98 9.00 -11.57
CA ASN A 540 9.79 10.07 -10.98
C ASN A 540 10.76 10.62 -12.03
N ASP A 541 10.29 11.62 -12.79
CA ASP A 541 11.04 12.35 -13.81
C ASP A 541 11.58 11.48 -14.96
N VAL A 542 10.67 10.83 -15.70
CA VAL A 542 10.86 10.84 -17.15
C VAL A 542 10.51 12.26 -17.56
N SER A 543 11.50 13.12 -17.75
CA SER A 543 11.31 14.28 -18.61
C SER A 543 11.09 13.78 -20.03
N CYS A 544 9.97 13.11 -20.29
CA CYS A 544 9.35 13.19 -21.59
C CYS A 544 8.90 14.64 -21.69
N THR A 545 9.82 15.52 -22.08
CA THR A 545 9.50 16.71 -22.85
C THR A 545 8.83 16.20 -24.13
N LEU A 546 7.57 15.82 -24.01
CA LEU A 546 6.57 15.79 -25.07
C LEU A 546 5.77 17.10 -25.04
N ASP A 547 6.32 18.15 -24.42
CA ASP A 547 5.82 19.53 -24.58
C ASP A 547 5.93 20.03 -26.04
N GLY A 548 6.58 19.28 -26.93
CA GLY A 548 6.59 19.53 -28.38
C GLY A 548 5.50 18.82 -29.19
N CYS A 549 4.58 18.06 -28.58
CA CYS A 549 3.52 17.34 -29.29
C CYS A 549 2.08 17.77 -28.95
N LEU A 550 1.91 18.76 -28.06
CA LEU A 550 0.59 19.29 -27.69
C LEU A 550 0.44 20.81 -27.93
N GLU A 551 1.48 21.48 -28.43
CA GLU A 551 1.38 22.83 -28.99
C GLU A 551 0.99 22.73 -30.47
N VAL A 552 -0.24 22.29 -30.74
CA VAL A 552 -0.93 22.67 -31.98
C VAL A 552 -2.11 23.53 -31.53
N PRO A 553 -2.15 24.83 -31.89
CA PRO A 553 -3.25 25.71 -31.50
C PRO A 553 -4.55 25.18 -32.07
N TRP A 554 -5.47 24.79 -31.20
CA TRP A 554 -6.86 24.53 -31.55
C TRP A 554 -7.60 25.86 -31.75
N GLU A 555 -7.17 26.70 -32.70
CA GLU A 555 -7.97 27.80 -33.26
C GLU A 555 -7.40 28.19 -34.64
N GLN A 556 -7.99 27.66 -35.71
CA GLN A 556 -8.29 28.36 -36.98
C GLN A 556 -8.97 27.39 -37.96
N GLU A 557 -10.28 27.19 -37.80
CA GLU A 557 -11.19 26.99 -38.92
C GLU A 557 -12.13 28.20 -38.92
N GLY A 558 -12.01 29.05 -39.95
CA GLY A 558 -12.92 30.19 -40.10
C GLY A 558 -12.40 31.36 -40.93
N ALA A 559 -11.87 31.10 -42.14
CA ALA A 559 -12.09 31.87 -43.38
C ALA A 559 -11.26 31.29 -44.52
#